data_AF-A0AAQ2JFP9-F1
#
_entry.id   AF-A0AAQ2JFP9-F1
#
_cell.length_a   1.000
_cell.length_b   1.000
_cell.length_c   1.000
_cell.angle_alpha   90.00
_cell.angle_beta   90.00
_cell.angle_gamma   90.00
#
_symmetry.space_group_name_H-M   'P 1'
#
loop_
_entity.id
_entity.type
_entity.pdbx_description
1 polymer ?
#
loop_
_entity_poly.entity_id
_entity_poly.type
_entity_poly.pdbx_seq_one_letter_code
_entity_poly.pdbx_strand_id
1 'polypeptide(L)'
;MTHITSDAPTGTRTPSAIDALAERYVTDLLALHPDTATELGFPGRETEYTDFSPAGARTDDERNARLLEELAALEPQDETDRVTKAAMQERIGLEREIHATGRTELNNIASPAQGIRAVFDLMPTDTAEQWGHIAGRLENLPAALRAYTESLLASRDAGHVAAVRQVDIVVEQARAHGAAGGFFPG
;
A
#
# COMPACT_ATOMS: atom_id res chain seq x y z
N MET A 1 7.26 -32.20 31.16
CA MET A 1 6.28 -31.12 30.91
C MET A 1 6.89 -29.87 31.53
N THR A 2 7.68 -29.14 30.74
CA THR A 2 8.49 -28.02 31.22
C THR A 2 7.62 -26.78 31.17
N HIS A 3 7.33 -26.19 32.34
CA HIS A 3 6.60 -24.93 32.45
C HIS A 3 7.43 -23.81 31.81
N ILE A 4 6.90 -23.21 30.74
CA ILE A 4 7.36 -21.90 30.26
C ILE A 4 6.60 -20.89 31.12
N THR A 5 7.27 -20.32 32.10
CA THR A 5 6.75 -19.19 32.87
C THR A 5 6.82 -17.96 31.97
N SER A 6 5.67 -17.51 31.47
CA SER A 6 5.53 -16.21 30.80
C SER A 6 5.67 -15.12 31.86
N ASP A 7 6.87 -14.56 31.96
CA ASP A 7 7.12 -13.36 32.77
C ASP A 7 6.63 -12.15 31.95
N ALA A 8 5.32 -11.89 32.00
CA ALA A 8 4.76 -10.71 31.36
C ALA A 8 5.17 -9.47 32.19
N PRO A 9 5.87 -8.48 31.61
CA PRO A 9 6.33 -7.33 32.37
C PRO A 9 5.17 -6.53 32.95
N THR A 10 5.17 -6.35 34.28
CA THR A 10 4.12 -5.69 35.08
C THR A 10 4.25 -4.17 35.13
N GLY A 11 4.63 -3.51 34.04
CA GLY A 11 4.73 -2.05 33.93
C GLY A 11 4.51 -1.56 32.50
N THR A 12 4.13 -0.29 32.33
CA THR A 12 4.01 0.31 30.99
C THR A 12 5.41 0.37 30.36
N ARG A 13 5.62 -0.39 29.28
CA ARG A 13 6.84 -0.36 28.46
C ARG A 13 7.05 1.07 27.95
N THR A 14 8.25 1.62 28.15
CA THR A 14 8.67 2.87 27.50
C THR A 14 9.01 2.56 26.02
N PRO A 15 8.43 3.28 25.04
CA PRO A 15 8.75 3.05 23.63
C PRO A 15 10.25 3.18 23.35
N SER A 16 10.79 2.20 22.62
CA SER A 16 12.20 2.15 22.22
C SER A 16 12.49 2.99 20.98
N ALA A 17 13.75 3.04 20.56
CA ALA A 17 14.12 3.62 19.26
C ALA A 17 13.59 2.79 18.07
N ILE A 18 13.42 1.47 18.24
CA ILE A 18 12.83 0.60 17.21
C ILE A 18 11.33 0.85 17.11
N ASP A 19 10.64 1.04 18.23
CA ASP A 19 9.23 1.45 18.24
C ASP A 19 9.06 2.80 17.50
N ALA A 20 9.90 3.78 17.80
CA ALA A 20 9.87 5.08 17.13
C ALA A 20 10.18 5.02 15.62
N LEU A 21 11.03 4.07 15.19
CA LEU A 21 11.30 3.82 13.77
C LEU A 21 10.09 3.17 13.08
N ALA A 22 9.42 2.22 13.74
CA ALA A 22 8.21 1.59 13.22
C ALA A 22 7.04 2.60 13.08
N GLU A 23 6.85 3.49 14.05
CA GLU A 23 5.84 4.55 13.96
C GLU A 23 6.12 5.55 12.82
N ARG A 24 7.39 5.90 12.61
CA ARG A 24 7.79 6.73 11.47
C ARG A 24 7.54 6.02 10.15
N TYR A 25 7.82 4.72 10.07
CA TYR A 25 7.51 3.92 8.88
C TYR A 25 6.02 4.01 8.51
N VAL A 26 5.11 3.88 9.49
CA VAL A 26 3.67 4.03 9.24
C VAL A 26 3.35 5.43 8.74
N THR A 27 3.92 6.47 9.35
CA THR A 27 3.71 7.86 8.91
C THR A 27 4.17 8.07 7.46
N ASP A 28 5.37 7.59 7.12
CA ASP A 28 5.94 7.71 5.78
C ASP A 28 5.16 6.90 4.74
N LEU A 29 4.68 5.71 5.12
CA LEU A 29 3.81 4.87 4.29
C LEU A 29 2.50 5.60 3.96
N LEU A 30 1.82 6.15 4.97
CA LEU A 30 0.56 6.89 4.77
C LEU A 30 0.75 8.16 3.93
N ALA A 31 1.93 8.79 4.00
CA ALA A 31 2.24 9.94 3.16
C ALA A 31 2.33 9.58 1.66
N LEU A 32 2.82 8.37 1.36
CA LEU A 32 2.99 7.84 -0.01
C LEU A 32 1.76 7.09 -0.53
N HIS A 33 0.93 6.56 0.36
CA HIS A 33 -0.27 5.79 0.01
C HIS A 33 -1.57 6.40 0.57
N PRO A 34 -2.09 7.48 -0.04
CA PRO A 34 -3.35 8.13 0.36
C PRO A 34 -4.59 7.23 0.37
N ASP A 35 -4.65 6.24 -0.50
CA ASP A 35 -5.70 5.21 -0.52
C ASP A 35 -5.63 4.34 0.74
N THR A 36 -4.45 3.88 1.15
CA THR A 36 -4.24 3.21 2.44
C THR A 36 -4.60 4.11 3.63
N ALA A 37 -4.30 5.41 3.55
CA ALA A 37 -4.72 6.37 4.58
C ALA A 37 -6.24 6.43 4.70
N THR A 38 -6.96 6.41 3.57
CA THR A 38 -8.43 6.33 3.56
C THR A 38 -8.92 5.00 4.16
N GLU A 39 -8.31 3.87 3.78
CA GLU A 39 -8.66 2.54 4.30
C GLU A 39 -8.52 2.44 5.83
N LEU A 40 -7.48 3.10 6.38
CA LEU A 40 -7.20 3.11 7.82
C LEU A 40 -7.89 4.25 8.58
N GLY A 41 -8.64 5.12 7.89
CA GLY A 41 -9.39 6.22 8.50
C GLY A 41 -8.56 7.44 8.89
N PHE A 42 -7.38 7.63 8.28
CA PHE A 42 -6.55 8.83 8.46
C PHE A 42 -7.03 9.97 7.53
N PRO A 43 -7.37 11.15 8.07
CA PRO A 43 -7.88 12.27 7.28
C PRO A 43 -6.77 13.06 6.57
N GLY A 44 -7.17 13.92 5.62
CA GLY A 44 -6.33 14.96 5.02
C GLY A 44 -5.81 14.67 3.61
N ARG A 45 -6.11 13.51 3.03
CA ARG A 45 -5.70 13.09 1.67
C ARG A 45 -6.85 12.39 0.92
N GLU A 46 -8.10 12.76 1.23
CA GLU A 46 -9.32 12.03 0.84
C GLU A 46 -9.56 11.96 -0.66
N THR A 47 -8.90 12.82 -1.45
CA THR A 47 -9.05 12.88 -2.92
C THR A 47 -7.91 12.22 -3.69
N GLU A 48 -6.84 11.81 -3.01
CA GLU A 48 -5.57 11.44 -3.66
C GLU A 48 -5.37 9.93 -3.80
N TYR A 49 -4.49 9.51 -4.71
CA TYR A 49 -4.09 8.11 -4.89
C TYR A 49 -2.59 7.93 -4.66
N THR A 50 -2.19 6.70 -4.32
CA THR A 50 -0.81 6.23 -4.51
C THR A 50 -0.32 6.57 -5.93
N ASP A 51 0.95 6.93 -6.07
CA ASP A 51 1.61 6.98 -7.37
C ASP A 51 1.88 5.56 -7.87
N PHE A 52 0.98 5.03 -8.70
CA PHE A 52 1.10 3.69 -9.28
C PHE A 52 2.11 3.57 -10.43
N SER A 53 2.90 4.63 -10.72
CA SER A 53 3.90 4.64 -11.79
C SER A 53 5.20 3.93 -11.37
N PRO A 54 6.13 3.67 -12.30
CA PRO A 54 7.45 3.17 -11.95
C PRO A 54 8.22 4.14 -11.02
N ALA A 55 7.91 5.44 -11.03
CA ALA A 55 8.54 6.41 -10.15
C ALA A 55 8.05 6.28 -8.70
N GLY A 56 6.75 6.07 -8.50
CA GLY A 56 6.18 5.76 -7.19
C GLY A 56 6.77 4.46 -6.63
N ALA A 57 6.83 3.41 -7.43
CA ALA A 57 7.44 2.14 -7.02
C ALA A 57 8.92 2.27 -6.62
N ARG A 58 9.70 3.12 -7.31
CA ARG A 58 11.10 3.43 -6.92
C ARG A 58 11.16 4.22 -5.62
N THR A 59 10.24 5.15 -5.42
CA THR A 59 10.15 5.95 -4.18
C THR A 59 9.90 5.03 -2.97
N ASP A 60 9.04 4.02 -3.14
CA ASP A 60 8.80 3.00 -2.12
C ASP A 60 10.06 2.15 -1.82
N ASP A 61 10.76 1.66 -2.85
CA ASP A 61 12.00 0.89 -2.62
C ASP A 61 13.08 1.74 -1.93
N GLU A 62 13.22 3.01 -2.31
CA GLU A 62 14.17 3.94 -1.69
C GLU A 62 13.83 4.23 -0.22
N ARG A 63 12.54 4.39 0.13
CA ARG A 63 12.08 4.48 1.53
C ARG A 63 12.43 3.20 2.27
N ASN A 64 12.12 2.05 1.69
CA ASN A 64 12.38 0.75 2.30
C ASN A 64 13.89 0.51 2.49
N ALA A 65 14.73 0.96 1.56
CA ALA A 65 16.18 0.89 1.66
C ALA A 65 16.71 1.70 2.85
N ARG A 66 16.28 2.96 2.98
CA ARG A 66 16.65 3.84 4.09
C ARG A 66 16.19 3.28 5.43
N LEU A 67 14.95 2.78 5.49
CA LEU A 67 14.39 2.18 6.69
C LEU A 67 15.23 0.98 7.17
N LEU A 68 15.64 0.10 6.25
CA LEU A 68 16.46 -1.07 6.58
C LEU A 68 17.87 -0.69 7.05
N GLU A 69 18.47 0.36 6.47
CA GLU A 69 19.75 0.92 6.91
C GLU A 69 19.66 1.47 8.34
N GLU A 70 18.63 2.26 8.63
CA GLU A 70 18.38 2.79 9.97
C GLU A 70 18.10 1.66 10.98
N LEU A 71 17.27 0.69 10.61
CA LEU A 71 16.93 -0.45 11.46
C LEU A 71 18.16 -1.32 11.78
N ALA A 72 19.09 -1.47 10.82
CA ALA A 72 20.31 -2.24 11.02
C ALA A 72 21.19 -1.65 12.14
N ALA A 73 21.19 -0.31 12.30
CA ALA A 73 21.99 0.41 13.29
C ALA A 73 21.41 0.39 14.72
N LEU A 74 20.17 -0.07 14.91
CA LEU A 74 19.51 -0.10 16.23
C LEU A 74 19.65 -1.46 16.92
N GLU A 75 20.15 -1.49 18.15
CA GLU A 75 20.19 -2.70 18.97
C GLU A 75 18.88 -2.90 19.74
N PRO A 76 18.26 -4.11 19.71
CA PRO A 76 17.08 -4.40 20.51
C PRO A 76 17.30 -4.20 22.00
N GLN A 77 16.40 -3.47 22.66
CA GLN A 77 16.47 -3.24 24.12
C GLN A 77 15.79 -4.37 24.90
N ASP A 78 14.89 -5.11 24.26
CA ASP A 78 14.18 -6.25 24.85
C ASP A 78 13.61 -7.21 23.78
N GLU A 79 12.77 -8.15 24.22
CA GLU A 79 12.19 -9.19 23.37
C GLU A 79 11.21 -8.63 22.33
N THR A 80 10.42 -7.61 22.64
CA THR A 80 9.51 -7.02 21.65
C THR A 80 10.32 -6.33 20.55
N ASP A 81 11.38 -5.59 20.91
CA ASP A 81 12.26 -4.97 19.92
C ASP A 81 12.90 -6.03 19.01
N ARG A 82 13.30 -7.18 19.58
CA ARG A 82 13.88 -8.30 18.83
C ARG A 82 12.88 -8.84 17.80
N VAL A 83 11.62 -8.99 18.19
CA VAL A 83 10.54 -9.43 17.29
C VAL A 83 10.23 -8.37 16.24
N THR A 84 10.06 -7.10 16.62
CA THR A 84 9.78 -6.00 15.71
C THR A 84 10.90 -5.84 14.68
N LYS A 85 12.16 -5.83 15.10
CA LYS A 85 13.32 -5.76 14.20
C LYS A 85 13.35 -6.92 13.22
N ALA A 86 13.16 -8.16 13.69
CA ALA A 86 13.14 -9.33 12.82
C ALA A 86 11.98 -9.28 11.81
N ALA A 87 10.78 -8.89 12.24
CA ALA A 87 9.61 -8.79 11.39
C ALA A 87 9.77 -7.68 10.32
N MET A 88 10.25 -6.50 10.70
CA MET A 88 10.50 -5.41 9.77
C MET A 88 11.60 -5.77 8.77
N GLN A 89 12.70 -6.37 9.22
CA GLN A 89 13.78 -6.82 8.32
C GLN A 89 13.26 -7.79 7.27
N GLU A 90 12.43 -8.75 7.68
CA GLU A 90 11.92 -9.78 6.78
C GLU A 90 10.83 -9.23 5.84
N ARG A 91 9.82 -8.53 6.36
CA ARG A 91 8.74 -7.96 5.53
C ARG A 91 9.26 -6.92 4.53
N ILE A 92 10.02 -5.94 5.00
CA ILE A 92 10.52 -4.85 4.15
C ILE A 92 11.60 -5.37 3.20
N GLY A 93 12.45 -6.30 3.63
CA GLY A 93 13.39 -6.99 2.74
C GLY A 93 12.67 -7.71 1.59
N LEU A 94 11.60 -8.44 1.89
CA LEU A 94 10.79 -9.13 0.89
C LEU A 94 10.13 -8.16 -0.09
N GLU A 95 9.59 -7.03 0.38
CA GLU A 95 9.02 -6.00 -0.50
C GLU A 95 10.04 -5.47 -1.51
N ARG A 96 11.29 -5.27 -1.09
CA ARG A 96 12.38 -4.85 -1.97
C ARG A 96 12.77 -5.93 -2.98
N GLU A 97 12.80 -7.19 -2.55
CA GLU A 97 13.03 -8.32 -3.47
C GLU A 97 11.92 -8.42 -4.53
N ILE A 98 10.66 -8.21 -4.14
CA ILE A 98 9.51 -8.15 -5.05
C ILE A 98 9.66 -6.97 -6.01
N HIS A 99 10.00 -5.78 -5.53
CA HIS A 99 10.25 -4.60 -6.38
C HIS A 99 11.35 -4.89 -7.41
N ALA A 100 12.44 -5.54 -6.99
CA ALA A 100 13.56 -5.88 -7.86
C ALA A 100 13.20 -6.86 -8.99
N THR A 101 12.07 -7.58 -8.89
CA THR A 101 11.56 -8.40 -10.01
C THR A 101 11.09 -7.55 -11.20
N GLY A 102 10.81 -6.27 -10.99
CA GLY A 102 10.26 -5.38 -12.02
C GLY A 102 8.85 -5.74 -12.49
N ARG A 103 8.18 -6.69 -11.81
CA ARG A 103 6.83 -7.14 -12.17
C ARG A 103 5.78 -6.20 -11.59
N THR A 104 4.86 -5.75 -12.44
CA THR A 104 3.63 -5.10 -12.00
C THR A 104 2.51 -6.11 -11.84
N GLU A 105 1.83 -6.10 -10.69
CA GLU A 105 0.73 -7.01 -10.40
C GLU A 105 -0.51 -6.73 -11.26
N LEU A 106 -1.08 -7.80 -11.81
CA LEU A 106 -2.39 -7.80 -12.47
C LEU A 106 -3.04 -9.17 -12.28
N ASN A 107 -4.12 -9.20 -11.52
CA ASN A 107 -4.89 -10.41 -11.24
C ASN A 107 -6.38 -10.07 -11.01
N ASN A 108 -7.19 -11.09 -10.81
CA ASN A 108 -8.66 -10.97 -10.74
C ASN A 108 -9.23 -10.49 -9.39
N ILE A 109 -8.41 -10.33 -8.35
CA ILE A 109 -8.89 -10.14 -6.97
C ILE A 109 -8.20 -9.02 -6.20
N ALA A 110 -6.86 -8.92 -6.28
CA ALA A 110 -6.05 -8.03 -5.47
C ALA A 110 -4.88 -7.49 -6.30
N SER A 111 -5.17 -6.44 -7.08
CA SER A 111 -4.20 -5.65 -7.83
C SER A 111 -4.66 -4.19 -7.89
N PRO A 112 -3.81 -3.23 -8.34
CA PRO A 112 -4.22 -1.82 -8.42
C PRO A 112 -5.51 -1.59 -9.21
N ALA A 113 -5.82 -2.44 -10.19
CA ALA A 113 -7.08 -2.37 -10.94
C ALA A 113 -8.32 -2.43 -10.04
N GLN A 114 -8.33 -3.29 -9.02
CA GLN A 114 -9.44 -3.40 -8.08
C GLN A 114 -9.36 -2.35 -6.97
N GLY A 115 -8.16 -2.10 -6.44
CA GLY A 115 -7.95 -1.14 -5.34
C GLY A 115 -8.38 0.28 -5.69
N ILE A 116 -8.05 0.74 -6.90
CA ILE A 116 -8.41 2.08 -7.39
C ILE A 116 -9.92 2.34 -7.34
N ARG A 117 -10.75 1.31 -7.59
CA ARG A 117 -12.21 1.43 -7.47
C ARG A 117 -12.67 1.16 -6.03
N ALA A 118 -12.08 0.19 -5.34
CA ALA A 118 -12.54 -0.25 -4.02
C ALA A 118 -12.44 0.84 -2.94
N VAL A 119 -11.48 1.76 -3.05
CA VAL A 119 -11.34 2.86 -2.08
C VAL A 119 -12.61 3.73 -1.96
N PHE A 120 -13.41 3.85 -3.03
CA PHE A 120 -14.66 4.60 -3.00
C PHE A 120 -15.72 3.97 -2.09
N ASP A 121 -15.68 2.65 -1.87
CA ASP A 121 -16.62 1.95 -0.99
C ASP A 121 -16.44 2.37 0.48
N LEU A 122 -15.30 3.00 0.81
CA LEU A 122 -14.93 3.42 2.17
C LEU A 122 -15.13 4.93 2.41
N MET A 123 -15.50 5.68 1.37
CA MET A 123 -15.71 7.11 1.49
C MET A 123 -17.11 7.40 2.06
N PRO A 124 -17.22 8.22 3.13
CA PRO A 124 -18.52 8.56 3.71
C PRO A 124 -19.34 9.46 2.77
N THR A 125 -20.66 9.53 2.99
CA THR A 125 -21.61 10.25 2.12
C THR A 125 -22.67 11.06 2.88
N ASP A 126 -22.42 11.33 4.16
CA ASP A 126 -23.34 12.01 5.08
C ASP A 126 -23.37 13.54 4.87
N THR A 127 -22.28 14.12 4.36
CA THR A 127 -22.14 15.58 4.22
C THR A 127 -21.73 16.01 2.81
N ALA A 128 -22.02 17.27 2.46
CA ALA A 128 -21.63 17.86 1.18
C ALA A 128 -20.09 17.88 0.98
N GLU A 129 -19.33 18.05 2.06
CA GLU A 129 -17.87 17.98 2.04
C GLU A 129 -17.38 16.58 1.64
N GLN A 130 -17.98 15.53 2.21
CA GLN A 130 -17.62 14.16 1.89
C GLN A 130 -17.96 13.79 0.43
N TRP A 131 -19.08 14.28 -0.09
CA TRP A 131 -19.38 14.21 -1.52
C TRP A 131 -18.37 14.99 -2.37
N GLY A 132 -17.89 16.13 -1.88
CA GLY A 132 -16.79 16.88 -2.49
C GLY A 132 -15.49 16.08 -2.56
N HIS A 133 -15.17 15.30 -1.54
CA HIS A 133 -14.01 14.40 -1.55
C HIS A 133 -14.16 13.29 -2.60
N ILE A 134 -15.35 12.67 -2.71
CA ILE A 134 -15.63 11.66 -3.74
C ILE A 134 -15.45 12.26 -5.14
N ALA A 135 -15.99 13.46 -5.38
CA ALA A 135 -15.82 14.18 -6.65
C ALA A 135 -14.34 14.47 -6.94
N GLY A 136 -13.58 14.99 -5.95
CA GLY A 136 -12.15 15.24 -6.12
C GLY A 136 -11.34 13.96 -6.40
N ARG A 137 -11.70 12.84 -5.77
CA ARG A 137 -11.08 11.54 -6.06
C ARG A 137 -11.40 11.04 -7.47
N LEU A 138 -12.63 11.25 -7.94
CA LEU A 138 -13.02 10.96 -9.33
C LEU A 138 -12.21 11.80 -10.32
N GLU A 139 -11.93 13.07 -10.01
CA GLU A 139 -11.09 13.93 -10.85
C GLU A 139 -9.64 13.41 -10.95
N ASN A 140 -9.11 12.81 -9.89
CA ASN A 140 -7.76 12.23 -9.86
C ASN A 140 -7.67 10.80 -10.46
N LEU A 141 -8.80 10.10 -10.61
CA LEU A 141 -8.87 8.72 -11.11
C LEU A 141 -8.16 8.52 -12.46
N PRO A 142 -8.33 9.37 -13.49
CA PRO A 142 -7.62 9.20 -14.76
C PRO A 142 -6.10 9.26 -14.64
N ALA A 143 -5.56 10.05 -13.70
CA ALA A 143 -4.11 10.12 -13.47
C ALA A 143 -3.58 8.82 -12.83
N ALA A 144 -4.28 8.29 -11.83
CA ALA A 144 -3.95 7.01 -11.20
C ALA A 144 -3.95 5.85 -12.21
N LEU A 145 -4.97 5.77 -13.08
CA LEU A 145 -5.04 4.75 -14.13
C LEU A 145 -3.92 4.88 -15.16
N ARG A 146 -3.52 6.10 -15.55
CA ARG A 146 -2.37 6.33 -16.43
C ARG A 146 -1.06 5.87 -15.80
N ALA A 147 -0.84 6.22 -14.53
CA ALA A 147 0.34 5.80 -13.77
C ALA A 147 0.44 4.26 -13.69
N TYR A 148 -0.66 3.58 -13.34
CA TYR A 148 -0.70 2.12 -13.32
C TYR A 148 -0.46 1.50 -14.70
N THR A 149 -1.03 2.10 -15.76
CA THR A 149 -0.78 1.67 -17.15
C THR A 149 0.71 1.78 -17.51
N GLU A 150 1.38 2.85 -17.08
CA GLU A 150 2.81 3.05 -17.31
C GLU A 150 3.65 1.93 -16.67
N SER A 151 3.31 1.51 -15.44
CA SER A 151 3.93 0.36 -14.78
C SER A 151 3.67 -0.96 -15.51
N LEU A 152 2.44 -1.23 -15.95
CA LEU A 152 2.12 -2.43 -16.73
C LEU A 152 2.92 -2.48 -18.05
N LEU A 153 3.07 -1.35 -18.73
CA LEU A 153 3.86 -1.25 -19.96
C LEU A 153 5.36 -1.47 -19.69
N ALA A 154 5.90 -0.87 -18.64
CA ALA A 154 7.28 -1.09 -18.23
C ALA A 154 7.56 -2.56 -17.88
N SER A 155 6.67 -3.19 -17.11
CA SER A 155 6.72 -4.62 -16.77
C SER A 155 6.68 -5.47 -18.05
N ARG A 156 5.77 -5.17 -18.99
CA ARG A 156 5.68 -5.86 -20.29
C ARG A 156 6.99 -5.73 -21.08
N ASP A 157 7.56 -4.54 -21.16
CA ASP A 157 8.78 -4.27 -21.94
C ASP A 157 10.00 -4.96 -21.34
N ALA A 158 9.99 -5.24 -20.03
CA ALA A 158 10.97 -6.08 -19.33
C ALA A 158 10.70 -7.61 -19.49
N GLY A 159 9.64 -8.01 -20.21
CA GLY A 159 9.27 -9.41 -20.41
C GLY A 159 8.42 -10.00 -19.27
N HIS A 160 7.92 -9.17 -18.36
CA HIS A 160 7.06 -9.57 -17.25
C HIS A 160 5.61 -9.23 -17.56
N VAL A 161 4.86 -10.22 -18.04
CA VAL A 161 3.43 -10.10 -18.36
C VAL A 161 2.60 -11.06 -17.53
N ALA A 162 1.44 -10.59 -17.07
CA ALA A 162 0.44 -11.45 -16.45
C ALA A 162 -0.11 -12.46 -17.46
N ALA A 163 -0.65 -13.58 -16.96
CA ALA A 163 -1.31 -14.56 -17.82
C ALA A 163 -2.50 -13.91 -18.54
N VAL A 164 -2.70 -14.24 -19.83
CA VAL A 164 -3.78 -13.66 -20.67
C VAL A 164 -5.15 -13.75 -19.98
N ARG A 165 -5.44 -14.85 -19.28
CA ARG A 165 -6.67 -15.01 -18.50
C ARG A 165 -6.88 -13.89 -17.47
N GLN A 166 -5.83 -13.45 -16.79
CA GLN A 166 -5.92 -12.37 -15.80
C GLN A 166 -6.20 -11.04 -16.49
N VAL A 167 -5.55 -10.78 -17.63
CA VAL A 167 -5.80 -9.58 -18.44
C VAL A 167 -7.25 -9.53 -18.89
N ASP A 168 -7.78 -10.64 -19.42
CA ASP A 168 -9.18 -10.72 -19.88
C ASP A 168 -10.18 -10.44 -18.75
N ILE A 169 -9.94 -11.02 -17.56
CA ILE A 169 -10.82 -10.79 -16.40
C ILE A 169 -10.77 -9.33 -15.94
N VAL A 170 -9.60 -8.72 -15.87
CA VAL A 170 -9.48 -7.30 -15.47
C VAL A 170 -10.15 -6.38 -16.49
N VAL A 171 -10.05 -6.69 -17.79
CA VAL A 171 -10.77 -5.96 -18.84
C VAL A 171 -12.29 -6.09 -18.67
N GLU A 172 -12.80 -7.30 -18.36
CA GLU A 172 -14.22 -7.52 -18.08
C GLU A 172 -14.69 -6.69 -16.88
N GLN A 173 -13.96 -6.74 -15.77
CA GLN A 173 -14.25 -5.97 -14.56
C GLN A 173 -14.26 -4.46 -14.82
N ALA A 174 -13.22 -3.94 -15.49
CA ALA A 174 -13.11 -2.52 -15.82
C ALA A 174 -14.26 -2.04 -16.72
N ARG A 175 -14.67 -2.86 -17.70
CA ARG A 175 -15.84 -2.57 -18.55
C ARG A 175 -17.13 -2.54 -17.75
N ALA A 176 -17.31 -3.47 -16.81
CA ALA A 176 -18.49 -3.49 -15.95
C ALA A 176 -18.56 -2.23 -15.05
N HIS A 177 -17.43 -1.74 -14.57
CA HIS A 177 -17.38 -0.50 -13.78
C HIS A 177 -17.82 0.74 -14.56
N GLY A 178 -17.43 0.85 -15.84
CA GLY A 178 -17.79 1.98 -16.70
C GLY A 178 -19.06 1.81 -17.55
N ALA A 179 -19.79 0.70 -17.41
CA ALA A 179 -21.02 0.45 -18.15
C ALA A 179 -22.17 1.35 -17.66
N ALA A 180 -23.22 1.49 -18.47
CA ALA A 180 -24.47 2.10 -17.99
C ALA A 180 -25.04 1.27 -16.83
N GLY A 181 -25.29 1.93 -15.69
CA GLY A 181 -25.66 1.24 -14.44
C GLY A 181 -24.50 0.52 -13.73
N GLY A 182 -23.26 0.74 -14.20
CA GLY A 182 -22.03 0.32 -13.52
C GLY A 182 -21.70 1.20 -12.32
N PHE A 183 -20.51 1.00 -11.75
CA PHE A 183 -20.07 1.73 -10.55
C PHE A 183 -19.84 3.22 -10.82
N PHE A 184 -19.27 3.55 -11.98
CA PHE A 184 -19.12 4.92 -12.48
C PHE A 184 -20.04 5.09 -13.69
N PRO A 185 -21.37 5.21 -13.49
CA PRO A 185 -22.28 5.45 -14.59
C PRO A 185 -21.98 6.86 -15.12
N GLY A 186 -21.43 6.94 -16.34
CA GLY A 186 -21.08 8.20 -16.98
C GLY A 186 -22.25 9.16 -17.15
#